data_AF-A0A7Y6PI91-F1
#
_entry.id   AF-A0A7Y6PI91-F1
#
_cell.length_a   1.000
_cell.length_b   1.000
_cell.length_c   1.000
_cell.angle_alpha   90.00
_cell.angle_beta   90.00
_cell.angle_gamma   90.00
#
_symmetry.space_group_name_H-M   'P 1'
#
loop_
_entity.id
_entity.type
_entity.pdbx_description
1 polymer ?
#
loop_
_entity_poly.entity_id
_entity_poly.type
_entity_poly.pdbx_seq_one_letter_code
_entity_poly.pdbx_strand_id
1 'polypeptide(L)'
;GMPLARQEREFARYDLDLSTKTMANWIIQCADRYLQPLYALMKEELLRSKYLHGDETRIQVIDEPDQKGSTQNWMWVYLTDEYSSSPRMVLFQYERTRAGYHPVEFLGDQFEGYFTCDGYQAYHSLPERITVTGCMAHARRRFDEALTVLKKDFTKEQLKETT
;
A
#
# COMPACT_ATOMS: atom_id res chain seq x y z
N GLY A 1 2.06 8.99 11.78
CA GLY A 1 1.06 9.39 12.79
C GLY A 1 1.57 9.08 14.19
N MET A 2 0.97 9.67 15.23
CA MET A 2 1.28 9.37 16.64
C MET A 2 0.37 8.23 17.15
N PRO A 3 0.90 7.18 17.82
CA PRO A 3 0.06 6.12 18.39
C PRO A 3 -0.97 6.66 19.38
N LEU A 4 -2.18 6.09 19.40
CA LEU A 4 -3.27 6.54 20.28
C LEU A 4 -2.90 6.48 21.77
N ALA A 5 -2.19 5.44 22.21
CA ALA A 5 -1.69 5.36 23.59
C ALA A 5 -0.70 6.48 23.95
N ARG A 6 0.01 7.04 22.96
CA ARG A 6 0.83 8.24 23.19
C ARG A 6 -0.03 9.50 23.24
N GLN A 7 -1.04 9.62 22.38
CA GLN A 7 -1.98 10.73 22.40
C GLN A 7 -2.74 10.79 23.75
N GLU A 8 -3.23 9.66 24.25
CA GLU A 8 -3.87 9.53 25.56
C GLU A 8 -3.00 10.07 26.69
N ARG A 9 -1.72 9.66 26.74
CA ARG A 9 -0.75 10.18 27.73
C ARG A 9 -0.52 11.69 27.61
N GLU A 10 -0.53 12.24 26.41
CA GLU A 10 -0.38 13.69 26.22
C GLU A 10 -1.66 14.43 26.64
N PHE A 11 -2.85 13.94 26.32
CA PHE A 11 -4.12 14.54 26.76
C PHE A 11 -4.29 14.52 28.28
N ALA A 12 -3.86 13.45 28.94
CA ALA A 12 -3.86 13.37 30.40
C ALA A 12 -3.00 14.47 31.07
N ARG A 13 -1.97 15.00 30.39
CA ARG A 13 -1.17 16.14 30.91
C ARG A 13 -1.92 17.47 30.88
N TYR A 14 -3.00 17.55 30.10
CA TYR A 14 -3.90 18.69 30.02
C TYR A 14 -5.19 18.44 30.83
N ASP A 15 -5.19 17.46 31.74
CA ASP A 15 -6.36 17.04 32.53
C ASP A 15 -7.57 16.59 31.68
N LEU A 16 -7.30 16.10 30.46
CA LEU A 16 -8.32 15.53 29.56
C LEU A 16 -8.29 14.01 29.63
N ASP A 17 -9.33 13.41 30.22
CA ASP A 17 -9.51 11.95 30.26
C ASP A 17 -10.07 11.45 28.92
N LEU A 18 -9.14 11.09 28.02
CA LEU A 18 -9.47 10.59 26.69
C LEU A 18 -8.76 9.26 26.41
N SER A 19 -9.44 8.16 26.71
CA SER A 19 -8.87 6.81 26.54
C SER A 19 -8.56 6.45 25.08
N THR A 20 -7.56 5.60 24.88
CA THR A 20 -7.25 4.99 23.58
C THR A 20 -8.48 4.34 22.93
N LYS A 21 -9.31 3.66 23.72
CA LYS A 21 -10.54 3.00 23.24
C LYS A 21 -11.53 4.01 22.68
N THR A 22 -11.75 5.12 23.37
CA THR A 22 -12.64 6.19 22.92
C THR A 22 -12.17 6.78 21.60
N MET A 23 -10.89 7.14 21.50
CA MET A 23 -10.33 7.71 20.26
C MET A 23 -10.37 6.71 19.10
N ALA A 24 -10.05 5.44 19.34
CA ALA A 24 -10.12 4.40 18.32
C ALA A 24 -11.54 4.26 17.77
N ASN A 25 -12.54 4.21 18.65
CA ASN A 25 -13.95 4.13 18.26
C ASN A 25 -14.39 5.35 17.43
N TRP A 26 -13.92 6.56 17.78
CA TRP A 26 -14.23 7.76 17.00
C TRP A 26 -13.60 7.75 15.61
N ILE A 27 -12.34 7.30 15.49
CA ILE A 27 -11.66 7.18 14.20
C ILE A 27 -12.40 6.18 13.31
N ILE A 28 -12.74 5.01 13.85
CA ILE A 28 -13.49 3.97 13.11
C ILE A 28 -14.85 4.52 12.65
N GLN A 29 -15.63 5.10 13.55
CA GLN A 29 -16.94 5.68 13.19
C GLN A 29 -16.83 6.81 12.16
N CYS A 30 -15.77 7.64 12.24
CA CYS A 30 -15.54 8.69 11.28
C CYS A 30 -15.23 8.12 9.89
N ALA A 31 -14.36 7.09 9.84
CA ALA A 31 -14.03 6.39 8.60
C ALA A 31 -15.28 5.75 7.98
N ASP A 32 -16.01 4.96 8.75
CA ASP A 32 -17.19 4.22 8.27
C ASP A 32 -18.32 5.15 7.81
N ARG A 33 -18.59 6.22 8.57
CA ARG A 33 -19.77 7.07 8.33
C ARG A 33 -19.53 8.17 7.31
N TYR A 34 -18.35 8.79 7.33
CA TYR A 34 -18.08 10.00 6.56
C TYR A 34 -17.07 9.80 5.45
N LEU A 35 -16.08 8.92 5.65
CA LEU A 35 -15.04 8.69 4.65
C LEU A 35 -15.38 7.56 3.69
N GLN A 36 -16.23 6.60 4.07
CA GLN A 36 -16.63 5.50 3.18
C GLN A 36 -17.27 5.98 1.86
N PRO A 37 -18.19 6.97 1.84
CA PRO A 37 -18.73 7.48 0.58
C PRO A 37 -17.67 8.18 -0.27
N LEU A 38 -16.73 8.88 0.37
CA LEU A 38 -15.61 9.52 -0.32
C LEU A 38 -14.67 8.47 -0.91
N TYR A 39 -14.35 7.41 -0.18
CA TYR A 39 -13.54 6.30 -0.67
C TYR A 39 -14.18 5.62 -1.88
N ALA A 40 -15.50 5.38 -1.85
CA ALA A 40 -16.23 4.83 -2.98
C ALA A 40 -16.14 5.73 -4.22
N LEU A 41 -16.37 7.04 -4.06
CA LEU A 41 -16.24 8.00 -5.16
C LEU A 41 -14.80 8.11 -5.68
N MET A 42 -13.81 8.12 -4.78
CA MET A 42 -12.39 8.09 -5.15
C MET A 42 -12.04 6.82 -5.93
N LYS A 43 -12.62 5.67 -5.57
CA LYS A 43 -12.41 4.42 -6.32
C LYS A 43 -12.98 4.53 -7.72
N GLU A 44 -14.21 5.01 -7.86
CA GLU A 44 -14.83 5.23 -9.18
C GLU A 44 -13.99 6.16 -10.07
N GLU A 45 -13.49 7.26 -9.51
CA GLU A 45 -12.63 8.20 -10.24
C GLU A 45 -11.25 7.61 -10.55
N LEU A 46 -10.67 6.87 -9.61
CA LEU A 46 -9.38 6.19 -9.81
C LEU A 46 -9.44 5.20 -10.97
N LEU A 47 -10.53 4.42 -11.08
CA LEU A 47 -10.70 3.42 -12.13
C LEU A 47 -10.91 4.04 -13.53
N ARG A 48 -11.20 5.34 -13.63
CA ARG A 48 -11.25 6.08 -14.90
C ARG A 48 -9.87 6.49 -15.41
N SER A 49 -8.84 6.44 -14.55
CA SER A 49 -7.46 6.72 -14.95
C SER A 49 -6.99 5.74 -16.03
N LYS A 50 -6.08 6.17 -16.91
CA LYS A 50 -5.38 5.29 -17.84
C LYS A 50 -4.07 4.73 -17.29
N TYR A 51 -3.59 5.28 -16.18
CA TYR A 51 -2.33 4.89 -15.54
C TYR A 51 -2.56 4.75 -14.03
N LEU A 52 -2.30 3.55 -13.52
CA LEU A 52 -2.36 3.23 -12.10
C LEU A 52 -1.07 2.53 -11.68
N HIS A 53 -0.66 2.74 -10.44
CA HIS A 53 0.38 1.95 -9.82
C HIS A 53 -0.22 1.08 -8.70
N GLY A 54 0.36 -0.10 -8.51
CA GLY A 54 0.00 -1.05 -7.47
C GLY A 54 1.21 -1.49 -6.66
N ASP A 55 1.03 -1.67 -5.37
CA ASP A 55 1.98 -2.34 -4.49
C ASP A 55 1.23 -3.00 -3.33
N GLU A 56 1.88 -3.91 -2.63
CA GLU A 56 1.31 -4.60 -1.49
C GLU A 56 2.33 -4.75 -0.36
N THR A 57 1.94 -4.28 0.82
CA THR A 57 2.79 -4.34 2.00
C THR A 57 2.23 -5.34 2.99
N ARG A 58 3.10 -6.23 3.47
CA ARG A 58 2.77 -7.22 4.49
C ARG A 58 2.58 -6.57 5.86
N ILE A 59 1.48 -6.91 6.53
CA ILE A 59 1.13 -6.41 7.86
C ILE A 59 0.69 -7.57 8.78
N GLN A 60 0.65 -7.32 10.09
CA GLN A 60 0.08 -8.23 11.09
C GLN A 60 -1.06 -7.51 11.82
N VAL A 61 -2.17 -8.20 12.01
CA VAL A 61 -3.35 -7.69 12.72
C VAL A 61 -3.56 -8.54 13.96
N ILE A 62 -3.41 -7.93 15.13
CA ILE A 62 -3.29 -8.64 16.42
C ILE A 62 -4.55 -9.43 16.75
N ASP A 63 -5.72 -8.85 16.51
CA ASP A 63 -7.04 -9.41 16.85
C ASP A 63 -7.91 -9.63 15.59
N GLU A 64 -7.31 -10.10 14.51
CA GLU A 64 -8.08 -10.48 13.31
C GLU A 64 -8.93 -11.73 13.59
N PRO A 65 -10.26 -11.70 13.33
CA PRO A 65 -11.12 -12.84 13.58
C PRO A 65 -10.62 -14.12 12.89
N ASP A 66 -10.62 -15.21 13.65
CA ASP A 66 -10.20 -16.55 13.22
C ASP A 66 -8.73 -16.66 12.75
N GLN A 67 -7.88 -15.68 13.11
CA GLN A 67 -6.45 -15.70 12.83
C GLN A 67 -5.62 -15.48 14.09
N LYS A 68 -4.39 -15.99 14.09
CA LYS A 68 -3.40 -15.64 15.13
C LYS A 68 -2.88 -14.23 14.84
N GLY A 69 -2.58 -13.45 15.87
CA GLY A 69 -2.00 -12.11 15.68
C GLY A 69 -0.63 -12.09 14.96
N SER A 70 0.02 -13.24 14.80
CA SER A 70 1.25 -13.40 14.01
C SER A 70 1.01 -13.72 12.53
N THR A 71 -0.24 -14.01 12.14
CA THR A 71 -0.64 -14.26 10.76
C THR A 71 -0.33 -13.03 9.91
N GLN A 72 0.21 -13.29 8.72
CA GLN A 72 0.50 -12.23 7.76
C GLN A 72 -0.77 -11.90 6.98
N ASN A 73 -1.08 -10.62 6.89
CA ASN A 73 -2.10 -10.03 6.05
C ASN A 73 -1.44 -8.99 5.13
N TRP A 74 -2.20 -8.42 4.21
CA TRP A 74 -1.68 -7.50 3.19
C TRP A 74 -2.50 -6.22 3.13
N MET A 75 -1.79 -5.10 3.00
CA MET A 75 -2.38 -3.84 2.61
C MET A 75 -1.99 -3.59 1.15
N TRP A 76 -2.96 -3.68 0.25
CA TRP A 76 -2.81 -3.33 -1.14
C TRP A 76 -2.97 -1.81 -1.29
N VAL A 77 -2.13 -1.21 -2.13
CA VAL A 77 -2.12 0.22 -2.37
C VAL A 77 -2.25 0.47 -3.85
N TYR A 78 -3.25 1.27 -4.23
CA TYR A 78 -3.49 1.69 -5.61
C TYR A 78 -3.40 3.20 -5.67
N LEU A 79 -2.64 3.72 -6.62
CA LEU A 79 -2.48 5.15 -6.79
C LEU A 79 -2.51 5.55 -8.26
N THR A 80 -3.03 6.75 -8.51
CA THR A 80 -2.96 7.39 -9.83
C THR A 80 -1.55 7.90 -10.09
N ASP A 81 -1.13 7.86 -11.35
CA ASP A 81 0.16 8.45 -11.75
C ASP A 81 0.15 9.99 -11.63
N GLU A 82 1.27 10.55 -11.21
CA GLU A 82 1.47 11.99 -10.99
C GLU A 82 1.40 12.81 -12.30
N TYR A 83 1.76 12.19 -13.43
CA TYR A 83 1.74 12.82 -14.75
C TYR A 83 0.46 12.51 -15.54
N SER A 84 -0.47 11.77 -14.95
CA SER A 84 -1.80 11.58 -15.51
C SER A 84 -2.67 12.83 -15.34
N SER A 85 -3.72 12.95 -16.16
CA SER A 85 -4.75 13.99 -15.98
C SER A 85 -5.70 13.71 -14.81
N SER A 86 -5.54 12.56 -14.14
CA SER A 86 -6.39 12.12 -13.05
C SER A 86 -6.03 12.87 -11.74
N PRO A 87 -6.99 13.12 -10.84
CA PRO A 87 -6.68 13.62 -9.50
C PRO A 87 -5.69 12.69 -8.78
N ARG A 88 -4.75 13.26 -8.01
CA ARG A 88 -3.82 12.44 -7.22
C ARG A 88 -4.58 11.72 -6.11
N MET A 89 -4.63 10.40 -6.20
CA MET A 89 -5.34 9.55 -5.25
C MET A 89 -4.48 8.38 -4.82
N VAL A 90 -4.65 7.96 -3.57
CA VAL A 90 -4.05 6.76 -2.99
C VAL A 90 -5.14 6.02 -2.22
N LEU A 91 -5.43 4.79 -2.63
CA LEU A 91 -6.44 3.94 -2.01
C LEU A 91 -5.74 2.74 -1.37
N PHE A 92 -6.18 2.41 -0.16
CA PHE A 92 -5.67 1.30 0.64
C PHE A 92 -6.77 0.25 0.76
N GLN A 93 -6.45 -0.99 0.41
CA GLN A 93 -7.36 -2.13 0.50
C GLN A 93 -6.72 -3.22 1.37
N TYR A 94 -7.36 -3.51 2.50
CA TYR A 94 -6.91 -4.56 3.40
C TYR A 94 -7.39 -5.92 2.90
N GLU A 95 -6.46 -6.88 2.82
CA GLU A 95 -6.76 -8.25 2.42
C GLU A 95 -6.03 -9.27 3.29
N ARG A 96 -6.71 -10.40 3.55
CA ARG A 96 -6.16 -11.48 4.38
C ARG A 96 -5.11 -12.33 3.66
N THR A 97 -4.94 -12.17 2.36
CA THR A 97 -3.99 -12.95 1.54
C THR A 97 -3.28 -12.06 0.51
N ARG A 98 -2.17 -12.54 -0.05
CA ARG A 98 -1.46 -11.90 -1.17
C ARG A 98 -1.92 -12.45 -2.54
N ALA A 99 -3.12 -12.99 -2.62
CA ALA A 99 -3.56 -13.70 -3.81
C ALA A 99 -3.77 -12.75 -5.00
N GLY A 100 -3.45 -13.21 -6.21
CA GLY A 100 -3.57 -12.41 -7.43
C GLY A 100 -4.99 -12.06 -7.87
N TYR A 101 -6.00 -12.68 -7.27
CA TYR A 101 -7.38 -12.29 -7.53
C TYR A 101 -7.75 -10.94 -6.90
N HIS A 102 -7.04 -10.48 -5.86
CA HIS A 102 -7.31 -9.19 -5.21
C HIS A 102 -7.21 -7.99 -6.17
N PRO A 103 -6.12 -7.80 -6.94
CA PRO A 103 -6.08 -6.73 -7.93
C PRO A 103 -7.08 -6.94 -9.07
N VAL A 104 -7.42 -8.19 -9.43
CA VAL A 104 -8.45 -8.47 -10.44
C VAL A 104 -9.82 -7.98 -9.96
N GLU A 105 -10.20 -8.31 -8.73
CA GLU A 105 -11.48 -7.90 -8.10
C GLU A 105 -11.52 -6.40 -7.83
N PHE A 106 -10.41 -5.82 -7.37
CA PHE A 106 -10.34 -4.39 -7.08
C PHE A 106 -10.55 -3.54 -8.34
N LEU A 107 -9.83 -3.88 -9.41
CA LEU A 107 -9.87 -3.15 -10.69
C LEU A 107 -11.17 -3.43 -11.45
N GLY A 108 -11.68 -4.65 -11.36
CA GLY A 108 -12.91 -5.08 -12.03
C GLY A 108 -12.90 -4.78 -13.53
N ASP A 109 -14.07 -4.81 -14.16
CA ASP A 109 -14.21 -4.54 -15.60
C ASP A 109 -14.15 -3.05 -15.98
N GLN A 110 -14.04 -2.17 -14.99
CA GLN A 110 -14.08 -0.72 -15.20
C GLN A 110 -12.72 -0.15 -15.62
N PHE A 111 -11.62 -0.73 -15.15
CA PHE A 111 -10.29 -0.24 -15.48
C PHE A 111 -9.72 -0.88 -16.75
N GLU A 112 -9.15 -0.03 -17.59
CA GLU A 112 -8.42 -0.37 -18.81
C GLU A 112 -7.28 0.64 -18.99
N GLY A 113 -6.05 0.15 -19.17
CA GLY A 113 -4.87 0.99 -19.31
C GLY A 113 -3.60 0.31 -18.82
N TYR A 114 -2.71 1.10 -18.23
CA TYR A 114 -1.40 0.66 -17.75
C TYR A 114 -1.41 0.50 -16.24
N PHE A 115 -0.91 -0.65 -15.78
CA PHE A 115 -0.77 -0.96 -14.35
C PHE A 115 0.69 -1.18 -14.00
N THR A 116 1.32 -0.21 -13.34
CA THR A 116 2.72 -0.27 -12.94
C THR A 116 2.85 -0.91 -11.57
N CYS A 117 3.54 -2.05 -11.46
CA CYS A 117 3.67 -2.77 -10.20
C CYS A 117 5.11 -3.24 -9.96
N ASP A 118 5.35 -3.86 -8.80
CA ASP A 118 6.55 -4.67 -8.63
C ASP A 118 6.52 -5.91 -9.56
N GLY A 119 7.63 -6.62 -9.70
CA GLY A 119 7.71 -7.81 -10.55
C GLY A 119 6.98 -9.04 -9.98
N TYR A 120 5.98 -8.88 -9.12
CA TYR A 120 5.25 -10.00 -8.54
C TYR A 120 4.36 -10.69 -9.58
N GLN A 121 4.53 -12.01 -9.70
CA GLN A 121 3.86 -12.81 -10.72
C GLN A 121 2.33 -12.75 -10.69
N ALA A 122 1.74 -12.44 -9.53
CA ALA A 122 0.29 -12.33 -9.40
C ALA A 122 -0.32 -11.23 -10.28
N TYR A 123 0.45 -10.19 -10.62
CA TYR A 123 -0.06 -9.14 -11.52
C TYR A 123 -0.22 -9.64 -12.96
N HIS A 124 0.42 -10.74 -13.35
CA HIS A 124 0.23 -11.34 -14.67
C HIS A 124 -1.10 -12.10 -14.82
N SER A 125 -1.92 -12.23 -13.77
CA SER A 125 -3.30 -12.71 -13.91
C SER A 125 -4.29 -11.59 -14.27
N LEU A 126 -3.83 -10.35 -14.45
CA LEU A 126 -4.68 -9.25 -14.89
C LEU A 126 -5.18 -9.47 -16.34
N PRO A 127 -6.43 -9.08 -16.66
CA PRO A 127 -6.99 -9.22 -18.00
C PRO A 127 -6.18 -8.49 -19.09
N GLU A 128 -6.25 -8.97 -20.33
CA GLU A 128 -5.47 -8.46 -21.47
C GLU A 128 -5.66 -6.95 -21.76
N ARG A 129 -6.82 -6.38 -21.39
CA ARG A 129 -7.07 -4.93 -21.49
C ARG A 129 -6.16 -4.08 -20.59
N ILE A 130 -5.47 -4.71 -19.64
CA ILE A 130 -4.55 -4.08 -18.71
C ILE A 130 -3.12 -4.46 -19.09
N THR A 131 -2.36 -3.46 -19.53
CA THR A 131 -0.93 -3.62 -19.80
C THR A 131 -0.15 -3.49 -18.49
N VAL A 132 0.38 -4.61 -17.99
CA VAL A 132 1.24 -4.61 -16.80
C VAL A 132 2.62 -4.05 -17.16
N THR A 133 3.09 -3.07 -16.40
CA THR A 133 4.42 -2.47 -16.57
C THR A 133 5.24 -2.57 -15.28
N GLY A 134 6.56 -2.57 -15.40
CA GLY A 134 7.47 -2.74 -14.26
C GLY A 134 7.85 -1.42 -13.60
N CYS A 135 7.77 -1.37 -12.27
CA CYS A 135 8.21 -0.23 -11.48
C CYS A 135 9.75 -0.15 -11.40
N MET A 136 10.33 0.91 -11.97
CA MET A 136 11.79 1.11 -11.98
C MET A 136 12.38 1.35 -10.58
N ALA A 137 11.60 1.90 -9.64
CA ALA A 137 12.03 2.04 -8.26
C ALA A 137 12.22 0.66 -7.58
N HIS A 138 11.31 -0.28 -7.86
CA HIS A 138 11.44 -1.67 -7.39
C HIS A 138 12.61 -2.40 -8.04
N ALA A 139 12.80 -2.22 -9.35
CA ALA A 139 13.97 -2.78 -10.05
C ALA A 139 15.28 -2.26 -9.44
N ARG A 140 15.41 -0.94 -9.24
CA ARG A 140 16.60 -0.31 -8.64
C ARG A 140 16.92 -0.87 -7.26
N ARG A 141 15.91 -1.08 -6.41
CA ARG A 141 16.11 -1.66 -5.06
C ARG A 141 16.83 -3.01 -5.13
N ARG A 142 16.50 -3.86 -6.10
CA ARG A 142 17.15 -5.17 -6.28
C ARG A 142 18.61 -5.05 -6.71
N PHE A 143 18.93 -4.09 -7.58
CA PHE A 143 20.32 -3.81 -7.94
C PHE A 143 21.11 -3.28 -6.75
N ASP A 144 20.55 -2.35 -5.97
CA ASP A 144 21.18 -1.84 -4.74
C ASP A 144 21.40 -2.95 -3.69
N GLU A 145 20.42 -3.84 -3.50
CA GLU A 145 20.53 -5.03 -2.64
C GLU A 145 21.68 -5.94 -3.10
N ALA A 146 21.77 -6.25 -4.40
CA ALA A 146 22.84 -7.06 -4.97
C ALA A 146 24.22 -6.41 -4.78
N LEU A 147 24.34 -5.11 -5.05
CA LEU A 147 25.58 -4.35 -4.81
C LEU A 147 25.99 -4.34 -3.33
N THR A 148 25.03 -4.32 -2.40
CA THR A 148 25.32 -4.35 -0.96
C THR A 148 25.91 -5.69 -0.51
N VAL A 149 25.43 -6.79 -1.09
CA VAL A 149 26.04 -8.11 -0.88
C VAL A 149 27.46 -8.13 -1.42
N LEU A 150 27.66 -7.67 -2.66
CA LEU A 150 28.98 -7.61 -3.29
C LEU A 150 29.95 -6.70 -2.51
N LYS A 151 29.52 -5.58 -1.97
CA LYS A 151 30.37 -4.68 -1.15
C LYS A 151 31.01 -5.34 0.07
N LYS A 152 30.53 -6.51 0.53
CA LYS A 152 31.20 -7.30 1.57
C LYS A 152 32.42 -8.06 1.06
N ASP A 153 32.47 -8.33 -0.25
CA ASP A 153 33.48 -9.14 -0.92
C ASP A 153 34.47 -8.31 -1.77
N PHE A 154 34.18 -7.01 -1.98
CA PHE A 154 35.01 -6.11 -2.80
C PHE A 154 35.75 -5.08 -1.94
N THR A 155 37.00 -4.76 -2.33
CA THR A 155 37.78 -3.70 -1.67
C THR A 155 37.24 -2.31 -2.03
N LYS A 156 37.56 -1.30 -1.21
CA LYS A 156 37.15 0.09 -1.45
C LYS A 156 37.61 0.64 -2.80
N GLU A 157 38.72 0.15 -3.36
CA GLU A 157 39.20 0.54 -4.69
C GLU A 157 38.27 0.04 -5.81
N GLN A 158 37.83 -1.23 -5.75
CA GLN A 158 37.00 -1.83 -6.80
C GLN A 158 35.59 -1.22 -6.89
N LEU A 159 35.11 -0.66 -5.77
CA LEU A 159 33.82 0.02 -5.71
C LEU A 159 33.85 1.45 -6.30
N LYS A 160 35.03 2.04 -6.49
CA LYS A 160 35.17 3.38 -7.09
C LYS A 160 35.14 3.36 -8.62
N GLU A 161 35.40 2.21 -9.24
CA GLU A 161 35.40 2.06 -10.71
C GLU A 161 34.01 1.76 -11.31
N THR A 162 32.99 1.59 -10.46
CA THR A 162 31.62 1.21 -10.87
C THR A 162 30.60 2.35 -10.78
N THR A 163 31.04 3.58 -10.50
CA THR A 163 30.21 4.81 -10.49
C THR A 163 30.69 5.76 -11.59
#